data_AF-A0A357A4B2-F1
#
_entry.id   AF-A0A357A4B2-F1
#
_cell.length_a   1.000
_cell.length_b   1.000
_cell.length_c   1.000
_cell.angle_alpha   90.00
_cell.angle_beta   90.00
_cell.angle_gamma   90.00
#
_symmetry.space_group_name_H-M   'P 1'
#
loop_
_entity.id
_entity.type
_entity.pdbx_description
1 polymer ?
#
loop_
_entity_poly.entity_id
_entity_poly.type
_entity_poly.pdbx_seq_one_letter_code
_entity_poly.pdbx_strand_id
1 'polypeptide(L)'
;MIGRAIQLVKTLITDPSSYQDLSKRIRDEKLIQKFISDPDFPFFVSFPRTGSHWMRLMMELYFERPSLVRAFYFKDSQDFMTYHTHDIDLDVYRKNVIYLYRDPVPTIYSQLNFYQENTEDKDKIEYWSNLYGKHLSKWLIDETVSEKKTILRYERLKTNIEDEFSKVTNHFGQSLDKEQLNNIKDRVSKEEVKKKTYHDPRVIARKNDYELSREEFTRLHSDWVYECVLKQNSGLAQCLEI
;
A
#
# COMPACT_ATOMS: atom_id res chain seq x y z
N MET A 1 -27.76 6.51 -8.27
CA MET A 1 -26.62 5.58 -8.09
C MET A 1 -25.89 5.18 -9.38
N ILE A 2 -26.39 5.49 -10.59
CA ILE A 2 -25.78 5.06 -11.87
C ILE A 2 -24.67 6.01 -12.38
N GLY A 3 -24.60 7.26 -11.89
CA GLY A 3 -23.63 8.26 -12.35
C GLY A 3 -22.19 8.10 -11.84
N ARG A 4 -21.93 7.36 -10.75
CA ARG A 4 -20.59 7.26 -10.12
C ARG A 4 -19.67 6.24 -10.80
N ALA A 5 -20.21 5.19 -11.42
CA ALA A 5 -19.43 4.22 -12.19
C ALA A 5 -18.72 4.87 -13.39
N ILE A 6 -19.33 5.91 -13.98
CA ILE A 6 -18.84 6.57 -15.20
C ILE A 6 -17.64 7.49 -14.91
N GLN A 7 -17.54 8.06 -13.71
CA GLN A 7 -16.41 8.94 -13.33
C GLN A 7 -15.12 8.13 -13.10
N LEU A 8 -15.23 6.94 -12.50
CA LEU A 8 -14.12 6.00 -12.32
C LEU A 8 -13.60 5.48 -13.66
N VAL A 9 -14.45 5.39 -14.69
CA VAL A 9 -14.08 4.97 -16.05
C VAL A 9 -13.31 6.05 -16.82
N LYS A 10 -13.54 7.34 -16.56
CA LYS A 10 -12.85 8.41 -17.30
C LYS A 10 -11.38 8.59 -16.91
N THR A 11 -10.99 8.21 -15.70
CA THR A 11 -9.56 8.18 -15.29
C THR A 11 -8.82 6.93 -15.82
N LEU A 12 -9.49 6.02 -16.55
CA LEU A 12 -8.93 4.75 -17.05
C LEU A 12 -8.42 4.78 -18.50
N ILE A 13 -8.61 5.88 -19.24
CA ILE A 13 -8.51 5.85 -20.73
C ILE A 13 -7.20 6.47 -21.29
N THR A 14 -6.38 7.15 -20.50
CA THR A 14 -5.10 7.67 -21.01
C THR A 14 -3.91 6.96 -20.38
N ASP A 15 -3.52 5.82 -20.97
CA ASP A 15 -2.18 5.26 -20.79
C ASP A 15 -1.60 4.92 -22.18
N PRO A 16 -0.59 5.66 -22.65
CA PRO A 16 -0.01 5.47 -23.98
C PRO A 16 0.79 4.16 -24.02
N SER A 17 0.30 3.24 -24.85
CA SER A 17 0.76 1.86 -25.02
C SER A 17 2.11 1.72 -25.76
N SER A 18 3.17 2.45 -25.39
CA SER A 18 4.45 2.40 -26.12
C SER A 18 5.69 2.00 -25.31
N TYR A 19 5.54 1.58 -24.05
CA TYR A 19 6.63 0.94 -23.29
C TYR A 19 6.18 -0.44 -22.79
N GLN A 20 7.05 -1.44 -22.88
CA GLN A 20 6.77 -2.80 -22.40
C GLN A 20 6.48 -2.79 -20.88
N ASP A 21 5.21 -2.63 -20.50
CA ASP A 21 4.78 -2.76 -19.10
C ASP A 21 5.17 -4.17 -18.62
N LEU A 22 6.15 -4.23 -17.73
CA LEU A 22 6.62 -5.49 -17.16
C LEU A 22 5.63 -6.08 -16.16
N SER A 23 4.50 -5.42 -15.95
CA SER A 23 3.35 -5.90 -15.20
C SER A 23 2.08 -5.91 -16.07
N LYS A 24 1.03 -6.60 -15.63
CA LYS A 24 -0.25 -6.67 -16.34
C LYS A 24 -1.38 -6.28 -15.40
N ARG A 25 -2.08 -5.19 -15.73
CA ARG A 25 -3.29 -4.79 -15.01
C ARG A 25 -4.42 -5.74 -15.37
N ILE A 26 -5.15 -6.22 -14.38
CA ILE A 26 -6.35 -7.03 -14.58
C ILE A 26 -7.54 -6.08 -14.73
N ARG A 27 -8.28 -6.20 -15.84
CA ARG A 27 -9.42 -5.34 -16.18
C ARG A 27 -10.73 -6.12 -16.37
N ASP A 28 -10.69 -7.44 -16.30
CA ASP A 28 -11.89 -8.27 -16.44
C ASP A 28 -12.78 -8.10 -15.21
N GLU A 29 -13.88 -7.36 -15.39
CA GLU A 29 -14.83 -7.07 -14.31
C GLU A 29 -15.50 -8.34 -13.78
N LYS A 30 -15.81 -9.32 -14.64
CA LYS A 30 -16.45 -10.57 -14.20
C LYS A 30 -15.50 -11.38 -13.33
N LEU A 31 -14.24 -11.45 -13.73
CA LEU A 31 -13.19 -12.09 -12.95
C LEU A 31 -13.00 -11.37 -11.61
N ILE A 32 -12.92 -10.04 -11.61
CA ILE A 32 -12.79 -9.26 -10.37
C ILE A 32 -13.98 -9.52 -9.44
N GLN A 33 -15.21 -9.40 -9.96
CA GLN A 33 -16.44 -9.62 -9.20
C GLN A 33 -16.51 -11.03 -8.61
N LYS A 34 -16.10 -12.06 -9.36
CA LYS A 34 -16.03 -13.44 -8.86
C LYS A 34 -15.25 -13.52 -7.55
N PHE A 35 -14.04 -12.96 -7.50
CA PHE A 35 -13.21 -13.01 -6.30
C PHE A 35 -13.71 -12.07 -5.19
N ILE A 36 -14.10 -10.82 -5.51
CA ILE A 36 -14.53 -9.88 -4.46
C ILE A 36 -15.93 -10.17 -3.91
N SER A 37 -16.72 -11.03 -4.58
CA SER A 37 -18.01 -11.51 -4.06
C SER A 37 -17.85 -12.58 -2.98
N ASP A 38 -16.70 -13.25 -2.93
CA ASP A 38 -16.34 -14.17 -1.86
C ASP A 38 -15.95 -13.37 -0.60
N PRO A 39 -16.69 -13.50 0.52
CA PRO A 39 -16.40 -12.75 1.74
C PRO A 39 -15.07 -13.17 2.40
N ASP A 40 -14.56 -14.37 2.10
CA ASP A 40 -13.32 -14.91 2.65
C ASP A 40 -12.11 -14.55 1.78
N PHE A 41 -12.33 -13.99 0.58
CA PHE A 41 -11.24 -13.53 -0.28
C PHE A 41 -10.47 -12.38 0.39
N PRO A 42 -9.14 -12.50 0.57
CA PRO A 42 -8.39 -11.51 1.34
C PRO A 42 -8.26 -10.16 0.64
N PHE A 43 -8.46 -9.09 1.40
CA PHE A 43 -8.17 -7.73 0.96
C PHE A 43 -6.82 -7.27 1.51
N PHE A 44 -5.95 -6.79 0.62
CA PHE A 44 -4.73 -6.11 1.01
C PHE A 44 -5.00 -4.60 1.03
N VAL A 45 -5.12 -4.02 2.21
CA VAL A 45 -5.44 -2.60 2.39
C VAL A 45 -4.18 -1.84 2.81
N SER A 46 -4.00 -0.64 2.27
CA SER A 46 -2.87 0.22 2.63
C SER A 46 -3.14 1.65 2.20
N PHE A 47 -2.77 2.64 3.00
CA PHE A 47 -2.75 4.01 2.49
C PHE A 47 -1.72 4.13 1.35
N PRO A 48 -1.85 5.07 0.39
CA PRO A 48 -0.83 5.32 -0.60
C PRO A 48 0.55 5.56 0.04
N ARG A 49 1.62 5.17 -0.67
CA ARG A 49 3.02 5.45 -0.29
C ARG A 49 3.52 4.79 1.01
N THR A 50 2.82 3.78 1.50
CA THR A 50 3.23 2.95 2.64
C THR A 50 4.11 1.76 2.27
N GLY A 51 4.45 1.58 0.98
CA GLY A 51 5.29 0.46 0.50
C GLY A 51 4.51 -0.73 -0.07
N SER A 52 3.22 -0.56 -0.36
CA SER A 52 2.34 -1.62 -0.87
C SER A 52 2.87 -2.33 -2.14
N HIS A 53 3.52 -1.62 -3.06
CA HIS A 53 4.13 -2.25 -4.24
C HIS A 53 5.22 -3.24 -3.85
N TRP A 54 6.16 -2.85 -2.99
CA TRP A 54 7.24 -3.73 -2.54
C TRP A 54 6.67 -5.00 -1.89
N MET A 55 5.70 -4.82 -1.00
CA MET A 55 5.02 -5.93 -0.34
C MET A 55 4.34 -6.88 -1.34
N ARG A 56 3.60 -6.34 -2.31
CA ARG A 56 2.90 -7.14 -3.32
C ARG A 56 3.86 -7.92 -4.22
N LEU A 57 5.01 -7.34 -4.59
CA LEU A 57 6.02 -8.06 -5.37
C LEU A 57 6.59 -9.24 -4.58
N MET A 58 6.91 -9.03 -3.29
CA MET A 58 7.40 -10.11 -2.42
C MET A 58 6.36 -11.21 -2.24
N MET A 59 5.11 -10.84 -1.91
CA MET A 59 4.04 -11.82 -1.74
C MET A 59 3.76 -12.58 -3.05
N GLU A 60 3.75 -11.90 -4.19
CA GLU A 60 3.51 -12.55 -5.47
C GLU A 60 4.59 -13.59 -5.80
N LEU A 61 5.87 -13.29 -5.55
CA LEU A 61 6.95 -14.26 -5.73
C LEU A 61 6.92 -15.39 -4.70
N TYR A 62 6.52 -15.11 -3.46
CA TYR A 62 6.55 -16.07 -2.37
C TYR A 62 5.42 -17.10 -2.51
N PHE A 63 4.21 -16.64 -2.78
CA PHE A 63 3.02 -17.49 -2.93
C PHE A 63 2.75 -17.92 -4.37
N GLU A 64 3.57 -17.47 -5.32
CA GLU A 64 3.43 -17.71 -6.77
C GLU A 64 2.04 -17.32 -7.33
N ARG A 65 1.39 -16.35 -6.68
CA ARG A 65 0.02 -15.90 -6.99
C ARG A 65 -0.04 -14.38 -7.00
N PRO A 66 -0.49 -13.73 -8.08
CA PRO A 66 -0.55 -12.28 -8.16
C PRO A 66 -1.68 -11.69 -7.30
N SER A 67 -1.61 -10.38 -7.10
CA SER A 67 -2.76 -9.60 -6.63
C SER A 67 -3.73 -9.34 -7.79
N LEU A 68 -5.03 -9.43 -7.50
CA LEU A 68 -6.12 -9.33 -8.48
C LEU A 68 -6.19 -7.98 -9.21
N VAL A 69 -5.51 -6.94 -8.73
CA VAL A 69 -5.49 -5.65 -9.44
C VAL A 69 -4.38 -5.56 -10.50
N ARG A 70 -3.25 -6.23 -10.28
CA ARG A 70 -2.09 -6.22 -11.19
C ARG A 70 -1.12 -7.33 -10.83
N ALA A 71 -0.72 -8.10 -11.84
CA ALA A 71 0.29 -9.15 -11.78
C ALA A 71 1.66 -8.61 -12.23
N PHE A 72 2.70 -8.84 -11.44
CA PHE A 72 4.07 -8.37 -11.72
C PHE A 72 4.97 -9.45 -12.34
N TYR A 73 4.77 -10.71 -11.98
CA TYR A 73 5.57 -11.87 -12.38
C TYR A 73 4.71 -12.95 -13.04
N PHE A 74 3.51 -13.23 -12.54
CA PHE A 74 2.65 -14.32 -13.01
C PHE A 74 1.47 -13.79 -13.85
N LYS A 75 1.78 -13.17 -15.00
CA LYS A 75 0.82 -12.40 -15.82
C LYS A 75 -0.34 -13.21 -16.40
N ASP A 76 -0.18 -14.53 -16.51
CA ASP A 76 -1.19 -15.41 -17.09
C ASP A 76 -1.98 -16.19 -16.04
N SER A 77 -1.71 -15.93 -14.75
CA SER A 77 -2.46 -16.55 -13.66
C SER A 77 -3.96 -16.23 -13.75
N GLN A 78 -4.77 -17.24 -13.48
CA GLN A 78 -6.21 -17.12 -13.25
C GLN A 78 -6.57 -17.26 -11.77
N ASP A 79 -5.56 -17.49 -10.93
CA ASP A 79 -5.68 -17.61 -9.49
C ASP A 79 -4.97 -16.44 -8.80
N PHE A 80 -5.64 -15.81 -7.86
CA PHE A 80 -5.21 -14.55 -7.25
C PHE A 80 -5.24 -14.67 -5.73
N MET A 81 -4.29 -14.00 -5.08
CA MET A 81 -4.10 -14.09 -3.65
C MET A 81 -4.89 -13.04 -2.85
N THR A 82 -4.92 -11.80 -3.36
CA THR A 82 -5.54 -10.66 -2.66
C THR A 82 -6.15 -9.66 -3.64
N TYR A 83 -7.13 -8.88 -3.19
CA TYR A 83 -7.51 -7.61 -3.83
C TYR A 83 -6.84 -6.44 -3.10
N HIS A 84 -5.99 -5.68 -3.80
CA HIS A 84 -5.33 -4.50 -3.21
C HIS A 84 -6.16 -3.23 -3.41
N THR A 85 -6.39 -2.49 -2.34
CA THR A 85 -7.07 -1.19 -2.35
C THR A 85 -6.39 -0.19 -1.42
N HIS A 86 -6.59 1.10 -1.71
CA HIS A 86 -6.10 2.19 -0.88
C HIS A 86 -7.11 2.72 0.14
N ASP A 87 -8.38 2.34 0.01
CA ASP A 87 -9.48 2.71 0.93
C ASP A 87 -9.46 4.18 1.38
N ILE A 88 -9.18 5.10 0.45
CA ILE A 88 -9.11 6.54 0.74
C ILE A 88 -10.46 7.08 1.23
N ASP A 89 -11.55 6.53 0.71
CA ASP A 89 -12.93 6.92 1.04
C ASP A 89 -13.45 6.20 2.31
N LEU A 90 -12.66 5.30 2.90
CA LEU A 90 -12.97 4.57 4.13
C LEU A 90 -14.25 3.73 4.07
N ASP A 91 -14.63 3.24 2.88
CA ASP A 91 -15.86 2.50 2.63
C ASP A 91 -15.65 0.98 2.46
N VAL A 92 -14.40 0.49 2.52
CA VAL A 92 -14.09 -0.94 2.46
C VAL A 92 -14.33 -1.61 3.82
N TYR A 93 -15.20 -2.62 3.86
CA TYR A 93 -15.42 -3.49 5.02
C TYR A 93 -15.39 -4.95 4.58
N ARG A 94 -14.50 -5.74 5.18
CA ARG A 94 -14.23 -7.13 4.76
C ARG A 94 -13.89 -7.99 5.96
N LYS A 95 -14.28 -9.27 5.91
CA LYS A 95 -13.98 -10.23 6.97
C LYS A 95 -12.50 -10.58 7.01
N ASN A 96 -11.85 -10.63 5.84
CA ASN A 96 -10.47 -11.09 5.70
C ASN A 96 -9.56 -9.98 5.15
N VAL A 97 -8.69 -9.44 6.01
CA VAL A 97 -7.90 -8.24 5.72
C VAL A 97 -6.44 -8.41 6.13
N ILE A 98 -5.55 -8.00 5.24
CA ILE A 98 -4.16 -7.67 5.55
C ILE A 98 -4.02 -6.16 5.42
N TYR A 99 -3.66 -5.48 6.51
CA TYR A 99 -3.47 -4.04 6.53
C TYR A 99 -1.99 -3.69 6.66
N LEU A 100 -1.44 -2.92 5.71
CA LEU A 100 -0.10 -2.35 5.79
C LEU A 100 -0.16 -0.86 6.08
N TYR A 101 0.53 -0.46 7.14
CA TYR A 101 0.79 0.94 7.46
C TYR A 101 2.28 1.22 7.60
N ARG A 102 2.61 2.50 7.63
CA ARG A 102 3.95 3.05 7.71
C ARG A 102 3.96 4.27 8.63
N ASP A 103 5.11 4.59 9.19
CA ASP A 103 5.33 5.86 9.89
C ASP A 103 4.71 7.07 9.14
N PRO A 104 3.91 7.92 9.82
CA PRO A 104 3.25 9.06 9.18
C PRO A 104 4.19 10.01 8.46
N VAL A 105 5.28 10.45 9.08
CA VAL A 105 6.12 11.53 8.56
C VAL A 105 6.69 11.22 7.16
N PRO A 106 7.39 10.08 6.93
CA PRO A 106 7.90 9.75 5.62
C PRO A 106 6.80 9.28 4.65
N THR A 107 5.61 8.93 5.14
CA THR A 107 4.43 8.64 4.29
C THR A 107 3.89 9.93 3.69
N ILE A 108 3.65 10.96 4.52
CA ILE A 108 3.18 12.27 4.07
C ILE A 108 4.19 12.93 3.13
N TYR A 109 5.48 12.92 3.48
CA TYR A 109 6.53 13.41 2.58
C TYR A 109 6.50 12.67 1.23
N SER A 110 6.39 11.34 1.24
CA SER A 110 6.34 10.59 -0.02
C SER A 110 5.06 10.85 -0.82
N GLN A 111 3.95 11.16 -0.16
CA GLN A 111 2.66 11.51 -0.77
C GLN A 111 2.74 12.86 -1.47
N LEU A 112 3.24 13.89 -0.78
CA LEU A 112 3.44 15.23 -1.34
C LEU A 112 4.33 15.16 -2.59
N ASN A 113 5.47 14.47 -2.51
CA ASN A 113 6.36 14.29 -3.66
C ASN A 113 5.69 13.53 -4.81
N PHE A 114 4.86 12.54 -4.52
CA PHE A 114 4.16 11.78 -5.54
C PHE A 114 3.16 12.64 -6.33
N TYR A 115 2.46 13.56 -5.65
CA TYR A 115 1.57 14.53 -6.30
C TYR A 115 2.29 15.81 -6.77
N GLN A 116 3.61 15.89 -6.59
CA GLN A 116 4.43 17.08 -6.87
C GLN A 116 3.93 18.33 -6.14
N GLU A 117 3.41 18.14 -4.93
CA GLU A 117 2.96 19.23 -4.06
C GLU A 117 4.13 19.81 -3.27
N ASN A 118 4.00 21.08 -2.88
CA ASN A 118 5.01 21.78 -2.10
C ASN A 118 5.14 21.13 -0.70
N THR A 119 6.35 20.73 -0.33
CA THR A 119 6.64 20.10 0.96
C THR A 119 6.69 21.08 2.13
N GLU A 120 6.59 22.38 1.87
CA GLU A 120 6.49 23.44 2.89
C GLU A 120 5.05 23.94 3.06
N ASP A 121 4.12 23.49 2.22
CA ASP A 121 2.71 23.90 2.27
C ASP A 121 1.99 23.20 3.43
N LYS A 122 1.75 23.96 4.51
CA LYS A 122 1.12 23.44 5.73
C LYS A 122 -0.29 22.92 5.51
N ASP A 123 -1.06 23.52 4.61
CA ASP A 123 -2.44 23.09 4.33
C ASP A 123 -2.43 21.72 3.64
N LYS A 124 -1.48 21.50 2.74
CA LYS A 124 -1.28 20.20 2.08
C LYS A 124 -0.74 19.13 3.04
N ILE A 125 0.21 19.49 3.89
CA ILE A 125 0.71 18.59 4.94
C ILE A 125 -0.44 18.18 5.86
N GLU A 126 -1.23 19.15 6.35
CA GLU A 126 -2.37 18.89 7.23
C GLU A 126 -3.43 18.02 6.53
N TYR A 127 -3.79 18.35 5.28
CA TYR A 127 -4.77 17.57 4.50
C TYR A 127 -4.39 16.10 4.42
N TRP A 128 -3.17 15.78 3.99
CA TRP A 128 -2.74 14.38 3.87
C TRP A 128 -2.54 13.72 5.23
N SER A 129 -2.06 14.44 6.23
CA SER A 129 -1.90 13.93 7.59
C SER A 129 -3.25 13.56 8.21
N ASN A 130 -4.27 14.41 8.03
CA ASN A 130 -5.63 14.15 8.48
C ASN A 130 -6.25 12.96 7.76
N LEU A 131 -6.09 12.85 6.44
CA LEU A 131 -6.57 11.68 5.69
C LEU A 131 -5.90 10.39 6.16
N TYR A 132 -4.58 10.42 6.34
CA TYR A 132 -3.88 9.22 6.79
C TYR A 132 -4.22 8.87 8.24
N GLY A 133 -4.39 9.87 9.12
CA GLY A 133 -4.85 9.67 10.50
C GLY A 133 -6.21 8.99 10.57
N LYS A 134 -7.19 9.41 9.75
CA LYS A 134 -8.50 8.75 9.67
C LYS A 134 -8.38 7.31 9.17
N HIS A 135 -7.53 7.10 8.17
CA HIS A 135 -7.25 5.76 7.65
C HIS A 135 -6.60 4.85 8.70
N LEU A 136 -5.61 5.36 9.45
CA LEU A 136 -4.99 4.65 10.56
C LEU A 136 -6.03 4.35 11.65
N SER A 137 -6.84 5.33 12.03
CA SER A 137 -7.89 5.18 13.05
C SER A 137 -8.83 4.03 12.71
N LYS A 138 -9.40 4.05 11.49
CA LYS A 138 -10.26 2.96 11.00
C LYS A 138 -9.58 1.61 11.13
N TRP A 139 -8.39 1.47 10.53
CA TRP A 139 -7.78 0.16 10.34
C TRP A 139 -6.99 -0.35 11.53
N LEU A 140 -6.62 0.48 12.50
CA LEU A 140 -5.92 0.04 13.71
C LEU A 140 -6.83 -0.04 14.94
N ILE A 141 -7.91 0.73 14.97
CA ILE A 141 -8.71 0.93 16.18
C ILE A 141 -10.20 0.68 15.92
N ASP A 142 -10.80 1.44 15.00
CA ASP A 142 -12.26 1.62 15.00
C ASP A 142 -13.03 0.49 14.32
N GLU A 143 -12.51 -0.08 13.23
CA GLU A 143 -13.24 -1.10 12.49
C GLU A 143 -13.18 -2.46 13.18
N THR A 144 -14.36 -3.06 13.36
CA THR A 144 -14.54 -4.35 14.05
C THR A 144 -15.18 -5.40 13.14
N VAL A 145 -15.25 -5.16 11.82
CA VAL A 145 -15.92 -6.04 10.86
C VAL A 145 -15.01 -7.20 10.46
N SER A 146 -13.69 -6.95 10.43
CA SER A 146 -12.72 -7.99 10.10
C SER A 146 -12.70 -9.11 11.15
N GLU A 147 -12.99 -10.33 10.73
CA GLU A 147 -12.87 -11.55 11.55
C GLU A 147 -11.43 -12.10 11.53
N LYS A 148 -10.73 -11.92 10.41
CA LYS A 148 -9.35 -12.31 10.20
C LYS A 148 -8.55 -11.11 9.71
N LYS A 149 -7.87 -10.45 10.64
CA LYS A 149 -7.11 -9.22 10.39
C LYS A 149 -5.64 -9.40 10.72
N THR A 150 -4.78 -9.12 9.75
CA THR A 150 -3.33 -9.11 9.93
C THR A 150 -2.80 -7.71 9.73
N ILE A 151 -2.16 -7.16 10.75
CA ILE A 151 -1.58 -5.81 10.73
C ILE A 151 -0.07 -5.92 10.49
N LEU A 152 0.40 -5.15 9.51
CA LEU A 152 1.80 -5.06 9.12
C LEU A 152 2.32 -3.63 9.25
N ARG A 153 3.54 -3.47 9.76
CA ARG A 153 4.27 -2.21 9.81
C ARG A 153 5.46 -2.23 8.84
N TYR A 154 5.48 -1.27 7.92
CA TYR A 154 6.55 -1.14 6.92
C TYR A 154 7.95 -1.05 7.54
N GLU A 155 8.10 -0.36 8.66
CA GLU A 155 9.37 -0.27 9.38
C GLU A 155 9.88 -1.65 9.82
N ARG A 156 8.99 -2.52 10.31
CA ARG A 156 9.33 -3.88 10.73
C ARG A 156 9.71 -4.78 9.55
N LEU A 157 9.08 -4.60 8.39
CA LEU A 157 9.50 -5.29 7.16
C LEU A 157 10.96 -4.96 6.77
N LYS A 158 11.46 -3.76 7.11
CA LYS A 158 12.87 -3.39 6.85
C LYS A 158 13.83 -3.95 7.89
N THR A 159 13.45 -3.91 9.17
CA THR A 159 14.37 -4.23 10.28
C THR A 159 14.31 -5.69 10.73
N ASN A 160 13.15 -6.34 10.60
CA ASN A 160 12.93 -7.73 10.96
C ASN A 160 11.88 -8.37 10.02
N ILE A 161 12.31 -8.59 8.77
CA ILE A 161 11.41 -9.06 7.71
C ILE A 161 10.81 -10.44 7.98
N GLU A 162 11.56 -11.36 8.59
CA GLU A 162 11.08 -12.72 8.85
C GLU A 162 9.88 -12.68 9.79
N ASP A 163 9.99 -11.95 10.90
CA ASP A 163 8.94 -11.85 11.90
C ASP A 163 7.70 -11.16 11.35
N GLU A 164 7.90 -10.06 10.62
CA GLU A 164 6.79 -9.29 10.05
C GLU A 164 6.11 -10.03 8.89
N PHE A 165 6.86 -10.72 8.04
CA PHE A 165 6.32 -11.48 6.92
C PHE A 165 5.71 -12.82 7.37
N SER A 166 6.16 -13.40 8.47
CA SER A 166 5.53 -14.59 9.07
C SER A 166 4.06 -14.36 9.40
N LYS A 167 3.68 -13.13 9.76
CA LYS A 167 2.27 -12.74 9.95
C LYS A 167 1.45 -12.97 8.69
N VAL A 168 2.04 -12.72 7.52
CA VAL A 168 1.40 -12.92 6.21
C VAL A 168 1.32 -14.41 5.87
N THR A 169 2.38 -15.18 6.06
CA THR A 169 2.30 -16.64 5.81
C THR A 169 1.27 -17.29 6.73
N ASN A 170 1.25 -16.91 8.02
CA ASN A 170 0.23 -17.35 8.98
C ASN A 170 -1.19 -16.93 8.55
N HIS A 171 -1.34 -15.72 8.00
CA HIS A 171 -2.60 -15.27 7.42
C HIS A 171 -3.07 -16.21 6.28
N PHE A 172 -2.16 -16.79 5.50
CA PHE A 172 -2.50 -17.78 4.48
C PHE A 172 -2.46 -19.24 4.95
N GLY A 173 -2.28 -19.47 6.26
CA GLY A 173 -2.19 -20.83 6.83
C GLY A 173 -0.93 -21.59 6.43
N GLN A 174 0.16 -20.88 6.13
CA GLN A 174 1.44 -21.45 5.72
C GLN A 174 2.53 -21.10 6.74
N SER A 175 3.43 -22.05 7.00
CA SER A 175 4.66 -21.78 7.73
C SER A 175 5.61 -20.94 6.89
N LEU A 176 6.42 -20.10 7.54
CA LEU A 176 7.43 -19.30 6.86
C LEU A 176 8.61 -20.17 6.42
N ASP A 177 8.90 -20.16 5.12
CA ASP A 177 10.16 -20.58 4.52
C ASP A 177 11.11 -19.36 4.49
N LYS A 178 12.06 -19.36 5.41
CA LYS A 178 13.03 -18.26 5.57
C LYS A 178 14.00 -18.16 4.40
N GLU A 179 14.39 -19.29 3.82
CA GLU A 179 15.35 -19.31 2.71
C GLU A 179 14.70 -18.73 1.47
N GLN A 180 13.48 -19.16 1.15
CA GLN A 180 12.70 -18.60 0.05
C GLN A 180 12.46 -17.09 0.24
N LEU A 181 12.06 -16.65 1.44
CA LEU A 181 11.85 -15.23 1.73
C LEU A 181 13.12 -14.40 1.51
N ASN A 182 14.27 -14.86 2.00
CA ASN A 182 15.54 -14.15 1.86
C ASN A 182 15.96 -14.06 0.38
N ASN A 183 15.84 -15.14 -0.38
CA ASN A 183 16.10 -15.14 -1.83
C ASN A 183 15.19 -14.15 -2.58
N ILE A 184 13.91 -14.06 -2.19
CA ILE A 184 12.96 -13.12 -2.79
C ILE A 184 13.29 -11.68 -2.40
N LYS A 185 13.59 -11.41 -1.14
CA LYS A 185 13.96 -10.08 -0.65
C LYS A 185 15.13 -9.49 -1.44
N ASP A 186 16.16 -10.28 -1.69
CA ASP A 186 17.35 -9.84 -2.44
C ASP A 186 17.02 -9.57 -3.92
N ARG A 187 16.07 -10.31 -4.48
CA ARG A 187 15.56 -10.11 -5.84
C ARG A 187 14.68 -8.86 -5.97
N VAL A 188 13.81 -8.58 -4.99
CA VAL A 188 12.88 -7.44 -5.01
C VAL A 188 13.57 -6.18 -4.47
N SER A 189 14.59 -5.73 -5.21
CA SER A 189 15.28 -4.49 -4.93
C SER A 189 14.42 -3.26 -5.26
N LYS A 190 14.84 -2.09 -4.78
CA LYS A 190 14.22 -0.80 -5.12
C LYS A 190 14.17 -0.54 -6.63
N GLU A 191 15.21 -0.94 -7.37
CA GLU A 191 15.25 -0.80 -8.82
C GLU A 191 14.31 -1.79 -9.51
N GLU A 192 14.20 -3.01 -8.99
CA GLU A 192 13.21 -3.99 -9.48
C GLU A 192 11.78 -3.47 -9.26
N VAL A 193 11.48 -2.89 -8.09
CA VAL A 193 10.18 -2.24 -7.84
C VAL A 193 9.92 -1.16 -8.88
N LYS A 194 10.85 -0.22 -9.09
CA LYS A 194 10.69 0.85 -10.10
C LYS A 194 10.45 0.28 -11.50
N LYS A 195 11.23 -0.74 -11.89
CA LYS A 195 11.13 -1.40 -13.20
C LYS A 195 9.76 -2.06 -13.39
N LYS A 196 9.21 -2.67 -12.35
CA LYS A 196 7.89 -3.32 -12.34
C LYS A 196 6.72 -2.36 -12.19
N THR A 197 6.96 -1.15 -11.66
CA THR A 197 5.95 -0.09 -11.50
C THR A 197 6.13 1.04 -12.52
N TYR A 198 6.76 0.77 -13.67
CA TYR A 198 7.12 1.81 -14.64
C TYR A 198 5.91 2.57 -15.22
N HIS A 199 4.74 1.92 -15.20
CA HIS A 199 3.46 2.51 -15.61
C HIS A 199 3.04 3.75 -14.78
N ASP A 200 3.72 4.04 -13.66
CA ASP A 200 3.50 5.28 -12.91
C ASP A 200 4.75 6.17 -12.98
N PRO A 201 4.82 7.12 -13.94
CA PRO A 201 6.01 7.95 -14.17
C PRO A 201 6.41 8.77 -12.93
N ARG A 202 5.45 9.06 -12.03
CA ARG A 202 5.68 9.79 -10.78
C ARG A 202 6.46 8.97 -9.75
N VAL A 203 6.50 7.64 -9.89
CA VAL A 203 7.29 6.74 -9.04
C VAL A 203 8.79 6.79 -9.41
N ILE A 204 9.10 7.16 -10.66
CA ILE A 204 10.45 7.06 -11.24
C ILE A 204 11.25 8.35 -11.03
N ALA A 205 10.59 9.52 -11.08
CA ALA A 205 11.25 10.82 -10.96
C ALA A 205 11.71 11.08 -9.51
N ARG A 206 12.97 10.74 -9.20
CA ARG A 206 13.64 11.19 -7.98
C ARG A 206 14.60 12.32 -8.31
N LYS A 207 14.51 13.40 -7.55
CA LYS A 207 15.55 14.44 -7.52
C LYS A 207 16.77 13.91 -6.76
N ASN A 208 17.95 14.43 -7.11
CA ASN A 208 19.23 14.02 -6.50
C ASN A 208 19.33 14.37 -5.00
N ASP A 209 18.51 15.31 -4.52
CA ASP A 209 18.46 15.81 -3.15
C ASP A 209 17.40 15.12 -2.26
N TYR A 210 16.70 14.10 -2.76
CA TYR A 210 15.52 13.53 -2.11
C TYR A 210 15.71 13.15 -0.63
N GLU A 211 16.87 12.59 -0.27
CA GLU A 211 17.15 12.17 1.12
C GLU A 211 17.38 13.37 2.04
N LEU A 212 18.15 14.37 1.58
CA LEU A 212 18.34 15.63 2.31
C LEU A 212 17.01 16.37 2.50
N SER A 213 16.21 16.46 1.44
CA SER A 213 14.88 17.09 1.51
C SER A 213 13.92 16.32 2.42
N ARG A 214 14.08 14.99 2.55
CA ARG A 214 13.29 14.18 3.51
C ARG A 214 13.71 14.46 4.95
N GLU A 215 15.01 14.52 5.20
CA GLU A 215 15.55 14.83 6.53
C GLU A 215 15.10 16.21 6.99
N GLU A 216 15.17 17.20 6.10
CA GLU A 216 14.71 18.55 6.39
C GLU A 216 13.20 18.61 6.62
N PHE A 217 12.39 17.94 5.79
CA PHE A 217 10.95 17.83 6.03
C PHE A 217 10.64 17.19 7.39
N THR A 218 11.36 16.12 7.74
CA THR A 218 11.20 15.43 9.02
C THR A 218 11.50 16.39 10.18
N ARG A 219 12.62 17.10 10.10
CA ARG A 219 13.05 18.07 11.11
C ARG A 219 12.04 19.21 11.29
N LEU A 220 11.46 19.71 10.19
CA LEU A 220 10.57 20.86 10.21
C LEU A 220 9.10 20.52 10.55
N HIS A 221 8.65 19.32 10.20
CA HIS A 221 7.21 19.02 10.17
C HIS A 221 6.78 17.77 10.94
N SER A 222 7.71 17.02 11.56
CA SER A 222 7.37 15.79 12.30
C SER A 222 6.26 16.02 13.34
N ASP A 223 6.44 17.00 14.22
CA ASP A 223 5.49 17.28 15.30
C ASP A 223 4.10 17.65 14.75
N TRP A 224 4.06 18.48 13.71
CA TRP A 224 2.80 18.89 13.06
C TRP A 224 2.07 17.72 12.40
N VAL A 225 2.80 16.85 11.69
CA VAL A 225 2.23 15.64 11.09
C VAL A 225 1.64 14.74 12.18
N TYR A 226 2.37 14.51 13.27
CA TYR A 226 1.88 13.69 14.38
C TYR A 226 0.69 14.31 15.08
N GLU A 227 0.68 15.61 15.32
CA GLU A 227 -0.47 16.32 15.90
C GLU A 227 -1.73 16.11 15.04
N CYS A 228 -1.63 16.31 13.72
CA CYS A 228 -2.75 16.11 12.79
C CYS A 228 -3.27 14.67 12.81
N VAL A 229 -2.37 13.68 12.85
CA VAL A 229 -2.71 12.25 12.89
C VAL A 229 -3.38 11.88 14.20
N LEU A 230 -2.77 12.23 15.33
CA LEU A 230 -3.28 11.88 16.67
C LEU A 230 -4.58 12.60 17.01
N LYS A 231 -4.83 13.77 16.43
CA LYS A 231 -6.12 14.47 16.54
C LYS A 231 -7.29 13.66 15.96
N GLN A 232 -7.03 12.73 15.03
CA GLN A 232 -8.09 11.88 14.49
C GLN A 232 -8.53 10.80 15.50
N ASN A 233 -7.59 10.25 16.26
CA ASN A 233 -7.85 9.32 17.35
C ASN A 233 -6.61 9.22 18.25
N SER A 234 -6.75 9.58 19.53
CA SER A 234 -5.63 9.59 20.48
C SER A 234 -5.06 8.20 20.77
N GLY A 235 -5.84 7.13 20.56
CA GLY A 235 -5.36 5.74 20.69
C GLY A 235 -4.25 5.39 19.70
N LEU A 236 -4.09 6.18 18.64
CA LEU A 236 -3.02 5.97 17.65
C LEU A 236 -1.61 6.15 18.24
N ALA A 237 -1.44 6.90 19.33
CA ALA A 237 -0.14 7.04 19.98
C ALA A 237 0.42 5.68 20.40
N GLN A 238 -0.43 4.84 21.02
CA GLN A 238 -0.05 3.49 21.42
C GLN A 238 0.28 2.59 20.21
N CYS A 239 -0.50 2.69 19.13
CA CYS A 239 -0.28 1.88 17.93
C CYS A 239 1.00 2.27 17.17
N LEU A 240 1.36 3.55 17.19
CA LEU A 240 2.52 4.10 16.49
C LEU A 240 3.82 3.99 17.31
N GLU A 241 3.72 3.56 18.58
CA GLU A 241 4.82 3.49 19.55
C GLU A 241 5.41 4.88 19.86
N ILE A 242 4.54 5.87 20.09
CA ILE A 242 4.87 7.28 20.38
C ILE A 242 4.31 7.67 21.75
#